data_AF-A0A3M2BND2-F1
#
_entry.id   AF-A0A3M2BND2-F1
#
_cell.length_a   1.000
_cell.length_b   1.000
_cell.length_c   1.000
_cell.angle_alpha   90.00
_cell.angle_beta   90.00
_cell.angle_gamma   90.00
#
_symmetry.space_group_name_H-M   'P 1'
#
loop_
_entity.id
_entity.type
_entity.pdbx_description
1 polymer ?
#
loop_
_entity_poly.entity_id
_entity_poly.type
_entity_poly.pdbx_seq_one_letter_code
_entity_poly.pdbx_strand_id
1 'polypeptide(L)'
;REELEVLAHMGWHAGTIDEDEFQVVRNVIRLDEVSASEVMTPRTDIVAVPLGATIDEAADIMLREGHLRLPVYRDSLDHIEGVILGRDVWRAQREGVRDVRDVLRPVAFFPASKSVEELIPELRSRRHKMAIVVDEFGGTAGLITLEDLIEEIVGEIQDEHEDEPEPFTHLPGGRVRVWGAVSIRDANQELGLSLPDDDHDTLGGYIFGRLKRVGRVGDEIEVEGGRFRIARMRGRRIDSLIFTPDEDAGDD
;
A
#
# COMPACT_ATOMS: atom_id res chain seq x y z
N ARG A 1 -23.64 -11.72 1.82
CA ARG A 1 -22.63 -10.73 1.37
C ARG A 1 -23.04 -10.15 0.03
N GLU A 2 -23.38 -10.98 -0.96
CA GLU A 2 -24.00 -10.52 -2.23
C GLU A 2 -25.23 -9.61 -2.02
N GLU A 3 -26.16 -9.95 -1.12
CA GLU A 3 -27.31 -9.07 -0.81
C GLU A 3 -26.90 -7.69 -0.27
N LEU A 4 -25.77 -7.61 0.44
CA LEU A 4 -25.23 -6.38 1.03
C LEU A 4 -24.55 -5.52 -0.04
N GLU A 5 -23.81 -6.14 -0.97
CA GLU A 5 -23.26 -5.45 -2.15
C GLU A 5 -24.39 -4.89 -3.03
N VAL A 6 -25.46 -5.67 -3.26
CA VAL A 6 -26.62 -5.22 -4.04
C VAL A 6 -27.31 -4.02 -3.37
N LEU A 7 -27.47 -4.03 -2.04
CA LEU A 7 -28.01 -2.90 -1.28
C LEU A 7 -27.13 -1.65 -1.37
N ALA A 8 -25.81 -1.81 -1.23
CA ALA A 8 -24.86 -0.72 -1.38
C ALA A 8 -24.94 -0.11 -2.79
N HIS A 9 -24.95 -0.96 -3.82
CA HIS A 9 -25.06 -0.53 -5.21
C HIS A 9 -26.38 0.22 -5.49
N MET A 10 -27.50 -0.24 -4.95
CA MET A 10 -28.77 0.49 -5.06
C MET A 10 -28.73 1.85 -4.35
N GLY A 11 -28.06 1.94 -3.20
CA GLY A 11 -27.88 3.20 -2.47
C GLY A 11 -27.08 4.23 -3.28
N TRP A 12 -26.02 3.79 -3.95
CA TRP A 12 -25.19 4.63 -4.81
C TRP A 12 -25.96 5.14 -6.02
N HIS A 13 -26.65 4.25 -6.75
CA HIS A 13 -27.51 4.64 -7.90
C HIS A 13 -28.68 5.55 -7.50
N ALA A 14 -29.18 5.41 -6.27
CA ALA A 14 -30.22 6.28 -5.73
C ALA A 14 -29.67 7.62 -5.21
N GLY A 15 -28.35 7.85 -5.25
CA GLY A 15 -27.69 9.06 -4.73
C GLY A 15 -27.79 9.22 -3.21
N THR A 16 -28.01 8.12 -2.48
CA THR A 16 -28.12 8.12 -1.02
C THR A 16 -26.77 7.93 -0.33
N ILE A 17 -25.82 7.30 -1.02
CA ILE A 17 -24.40 7.23 -0.64
C ILE A 17 -23.58 7.75 -1.82
N ASP A 18 -22.47 8.42 -1.54
CA ASP A 18 -21.53 8.83 -2.57
C ASP A 18 -20.60 7.68 -3.02
N GLU A 19 -19.73 7.97 -3.99
CA GLU A 19 -18.79 6.97 -4.52
C GLU A 19 -17.82 6.49 -3.44
N ASP A 20 -17.24 7.40 -2.66
CA ASP A 20 -16.23 7.06 -1.65
C ASP A 20 -16.85 6.19 -0.55
N GLU A 21 -18.07 6.51 -0.10
CA GLU A 21 -18.83 5.70 0.85
C GLU A 21 -19.17 4.32 0.28
N PHE A 22 -19.56 4.23 -0.99
CA PHE A 22 -19.81 2.97 -1.67
C PHE A 22 -18.56 2.09 -1.72
N GLN A 23 -17.41 2.68 -2.04
CA GLN A 23 -16.12 1.99 -2.09
C GLN A 23 -15.73 1.41 -0.74
N VAL A 24 -15.85 2.20 0.34
CA VAL A 24 -15.57 1.72 1.70
C VAL A 24 -16.46 0.52 2.05
N VAL A 25 -17.77 0.59 1.77
CA VAL A 25 -18.70 -0.51 2.06
C VAL A 25 -18.31 -1.76 1.30
N ARG A 26 -17.99 -1.63 0.01
CA ARG A 26 -17.57 -2.74 -0.84
C ARG A 26 -16.27 -3.38 -0.35
N ASN A 27 -15.27 -2.57 0.01
CA ASN A 27 -14.00 -3.04 0.55
C ASN A 27 -14.20 -3.83 1.84
N VAL A 28 -15.02 -3.33 2.77
CA VAL A 28 -15.36 -4.05 4.02
C VAL A 28 -15.96 -5.43 3.75
N ILE A 29 -16.81 -5.57 2.74
CA ILE A 29 -17.45 -6.85 2.41
C ILE A 29 -16.44 -7.90 1.91
N ARG A 30 -15.33 -7.47 1.30
CA ARG A 30 -14.31 -8.31 0.65
C ARG A 30 -13.04 -8.54 1.48
N LEU A 31 -12.95 -8.01 2.71
CA LEU A 31 -11.74 -8.11 3.55
C LEU A 31 -11.31 -9.54 3.91
N ASP A 32 -12.20 -10.51 3.79
CA ASP A 32 -11.86 -11.92 4.03
C ASP A 32 -11.14 -12.57 2.85
N GLU A 33 -11.32 -12.02 1.64
CA GLU A 33 -10.66 -12.46 0.41
C GLU A 33 -9.23 -11.89 0.32
N VAL A 34 -8.97 -10.77 1.01
CA VAL A 34 -7.66 -10.13 1.05
C VAL A 34 -6.80 -10.77 2.13
N SER A 35 -5.67 -11.35 1.72
CA SER A 35 -4.71 -11.99 2.60
C SER A 35 -3.60 -11.03 3.07
N ALA A 36 -2.98 -11.34 4.20
CA ALA A 36 -1.82 -10.61 4.73
C ALA A 36 -0.70 -10.47 3.68
N SER A 37 -0.53 -11.49 2.85
CA SER A 37 0.51 -11.52 1.81
C SER A 37 0.31 -10.47 0.73
N GLU A 38 -0.92 -10.02 0.50
CA GLU A 38 -1.27 -9.03 -0.54
C GLU A 38 -0.97 -7.60 -0.07
N VAL A 39 -1.12 -7.36 1.24
CA VAL A 39 -1.12 -6.01 1.84
C VAL A 39 0.12 -5.73 2.69
N MET A 40 0.91 -6.76 3.01
CA MET A 40 2.15 -6.57 3.79
C MET A 40 3.20 -5.76 3.03
N THR A 41 4.03 -5.04 3.79
CA THR A 41 5.34 -4.59 3.31
C THR A 41 6.21 -5.82 3.04
N PRO A 42 6.64 -6.07 1.78
CA PRO A 42 7.42 -7.25 1.44
C PRO A 42 8.77 -7.26 2.16
N ARG A 43 9.31 -8.45 2.42
CA ARG A 43 10.63 -8.63 3.08
C ARG A 43 11.73 -7.73 2.50
N THR A 44 11.77 -7.54 1.19
CA THR A 44 12.80 -6.75 0.49
C THR A 44 12.76 -5.28 0.86
N ASP A 45 11.61 -4.80 1.31
CA ASP A 45 11.33 -3.39 1.58
C ASP A 45 11.29 -3.11 3.09
N ILE A 46 11.56 -4.14 3.92
CA ILE A 46 11.64 -3.98 5.37
C ILE A 46 12.90 -3.19 5.74
N VAL A 47 12.68 -2.05 6.37
CA VAL A 47 13.72 -1.35 7.14
C VAL A 47 13.75 -1.93 8.55
N ALA A 48 14.90 -2.48 8.95
CA ALA A 48 15.11 -3.09 10.26
C ALA A 48 16.53 -2.81 10.79
N VAL A 49 16.77 -3.08 12.08
CA VAL A 49 18.08 -2.93 12.71
C VAL A 49 18.60 -4.25 13.27
N PRO A 50 19.91 -4.51 13.23
CA PRO A 50 20.48 -5.69 13.88
C PRO A 50 20.39 -5.57 15.41
N LEU A 51 20.27 -6.70 16.11
CA LEU A 51 20.20 -6.79 17.57
C LEU A 51 21.42 -6.19 18.29
N GLY A 52 22.53 -6.01 17.58
CA GLY A 52 23.74 -5.35 18.10
C GLY A 52 23.84 -3.86 17.81
N ALA A 53 22.83 -3.26 17.17
CA ALA A 53 22.81 -1.83 16.89
C ALA A 53 22.76 -1.01 18.18
N THR A 54 23.29 0.19 18.10
CA THR A 54 23.16 1.19 19.16
C THR A 54 21.83 1.94 19.06
N ILE A 55 21.42 2.55 20.16
CA ILE A 55 20.24 3.43 20.20
C ILE A 55 20.39 4.60 19.21
N ASP A 56 21.59 5.16 19.05
CA ASP A 56 21.83 6.27 18.11
C ASP A 56 21.72 5.82 16.64
N GLU A 57 22.29 4.67 16.29
CA GLU A 57 22.13 4.10 14.94
C GLU A 57 20.66 3.81 14.61
N ALA A 58 19.91 3.27 15.59
CA ALA A 58 18.47 3.06 15.43
C ALA A 58 17.70 4.38 15.25
N ALA A 59 18.04 5.42 16.02
CA ALA A 59 17.43 6.75 15.90
C ALA A 59 17.72 7.37 14.54
N ASP A 60 18.96 7.27 14.04
CA ASP A 60 19.35 7.78 12.74
C ASP A 60 18.60 7.10 11.60
N ILE A 61 18.43 5.77 11.68
CA ILE A 61 17.63 5.02 10.70
C ILE A 61 16.15 5.45 10.77
N MET A 62 15.58 5.59 11.96
CA MET A 62 14.19 6.04 12.13
C MET A 62 13.96 7.43 11.51
N LEU A 63 14.87 8.37 11.74
CA LEU A 63 14.75 9.74 11.20
C LEU A 63 14.96 9.78 9.69
N ARG A 64 15.93 9.00 9.18
CA ARG A 64 16.25 8.97 7.75
C ARG A 64 15.16 8.31 6.91
N GLU A 65 14.54 7.25 7.42
CA GLU A 65 13.52 6.48 6.71
C GLU A 65 12.09 6.92 7.09
N GLY A 66 11.92 7.77 8.11
CA GLY A 66 10.61 8.27 8.55
C GLY A 66 9.78 7.26 9.34
N HIS A 67 10.39 6.18 9.86
CA HIS A 67 9.65 5.12 10.55
C HIS A 67 9.68 5.27 12.08
N LEU A 68 8.51 5.16 12.71
CA LEU A 68 8.37 5.19 14.17
C LEU A 68 8.55 3.83 14.85
N ARG A 69 8.66 2.75 14.06
CA ARG A 69 8.85 1.38 14.51
C ARG A 69 9.84 0.68 13.61
N LEU A 70 10.81 -0.01 14.20
CA LEU A 70 11.77 -0.81 13.47
C LEU A 70 11.80 -2.23 14.04
N PRO A 71 11.63 -3.27 13.21
CA PRO A 71 11.96 -4.63 13.59
C PRO A 71 13.44 -4.73 13.97
N VAL A 72 13.74 -5.59 14.95
CA VAL A 72 15.11 -5.90 15.36
C VAL A 72 15.38 -7.36 15.04
N TYR A 73 16.46 -7.64 14.31
CA TYR A 73 16.79 -8.99 13.85
C TYR A 73 18.13 -9.49 14.36
N ARG A 74 18.28 -10.82 14.47
CA ARG A 74 19.57 -11.49 14.74
C ARG A 74 20.02 -12.24 13.49
N ASP A 75 21.25 -12.00 13.04
CA ASP A 75 21.90 -12.67 11.89
C ASP A 75 21.22 -12.42 10.52
N SER A 76 19.92 -12.65 10.39
CA SER A 76 19.10 -12.39 9.20
C SER A 76 17.69 -11.94 9.59
N LEU A 77 16.95 -11.40 8.62
CA LEU A 77 15.54 -11.03 8.80
C LEU A 77 14.62 -12.23 9.09
N ASP A 78 15.09 -13.48 8.97
CA ASP A 78 14.30 -14.66 9.40
C ASP A 78 14.23 -14.79 10.92
N HIS A 79 15.11 -14.12 11.66
CA HIS A 79 15.13 -14.17 13.11
C HIS A 79 14.83 -12.78 13.67
N ILE A 80 13.56 -12.37 13.60
CA ILE A 80 13.08 -11.15 14.24
C ILE A 80 12.94 -11.39 15.74
N GLU A 81 13.63 -10.61 16.54
CA GLU A 81 13.65 -10.72 18.01
C GLU A 81 12.58 -9.84 18.66
N GLY A 82 12.12 -8.81 17.94
CA GLY A 82 11.13 -7.88 18.44
C GLY A 82 11.06 -6.61 17.60
N VAL A 83 10.49 -5.59 18.21
CA VAL A 83 10.33 -4.26 17.61
C VAL A 83 10.77 -3.19 18.60
N ILE A 84 11.40 -2.14 18.09
CA ILE A 84 11.68 -0.93 18.85
C ILE A 84 10.78 0.21 18.39
N LEU A 85 10.38 1.07 19.32
CA LEU A 85 9.49 2.20 19.08
C LEU A 85 10.31 3.48 19.24
N GLY A 86 10.12 4.45 18.34
CA GLY A 86 10.84 5.72 18.39
C GLY A 86 10.75 6.39 19.76
N ARG A 87 9.56 6.43 20.37
CA ARG A 87 9.38 6.98 21.73
C ARG A 87 10.35 6.39 22.76
N ASP A 88 10.56 5.08 22.69
CA ASP A 88 11.43 4.38 23.64
C ASP A 88 12.91 4.59 23.27
N VAL A 89 13.24 4.68 21.98
CA VAL A 89 14.57 5.07 21.47
C VAL A 89 14.96 6.48 21.94
N TRP A 90 14.12 7.49 21.74
CA TRP A 90 14.41 8.87 22.17
C TRP A 90 14.52 8.99 23.70
N ARG A 91 13.71 8.22 24.44
CA ARG A 91 13.84 8.13 25.90
C ARG A 91 15.19 7.53 26.28
N ALA A 92 15.57 6.42 25.66
CA ALA A 92 16.85 5.75 25.88
C ALA A 92 18.05 6.67 25.59
N GLN A 93 18.00 7.46 24.50
CA GLN A 93 19.04 8.46 24.20
C GLN A 93 19.20 9.45 25.36
N ARG A 94 18.09 9.97 25.90
CA ARG A 94 18.11 10.92 27.02
C ARG A 94 18.63 10.30 28.33
N GLU A 95 18.36 9.02 28.53
CA GLU A 95 18.79 8.26 29.71
C GLU A 95 20.21 7.69 29.57
N GLY A 96 20.85 7.86 28.40
CA GLY A 96 22.20 7.36 28.12
C GLY A 96 22.28 5.85 27.89
N VAL A 97 21.15 5.21 27.62
CA VAL A 97 21.09 3.79 27.22
C VAL A 97 21.66 3.66 25.81
N ARG A 98 22.47 2.61 25.59
CA ARG A 98 23.18 2.43 24.32
C ARG A 98 22.74 1.22 23.52
N ASP A 99 22.23 0.16 24.16
CA ASP A 99 21.90 -1.10 23.49
C ASP A 99 20.39 -1.15 23.14
N VAL A 100 20.06 -1.49 21.89
CA VAL A 100 18.67 -1.65 21.43
C VAL A 100 17.93 -2.75 22.18
N ARG A 101 18.64 -3.74 22.76
CA ARG A 101 18.04 -4.81 23.56
C ARG A 101 17.28 -4.29 24.78
N ASP A 102 17.71 -3.16 25.34
CA ASP A 102 17.11 -2.57 26.55
C ASP A 102 15.75 -1.91 26.27
N VAL A 103 15.43 -1.66 25.01
CA VAL A 103 14.14 -1.06 24.57
C VAL A 103 13.33 -2.01 23.67
N LEU A 104 13.77 -3.27 23.55
CA LEU A 104 13.14 -4.26 22.70
C LEU A 104 11.76 -4.64 23.26
N ARG A 105 10.75 -4.63 22.39
CA ARG A 105 9.40 -5.10 22.70
C ARG A 105 9.05 -6.36 21.91
N PRO A 106 8.18 -7.22 22.46
CA PRO A 106 7.62 -8.34 21.71
C PRO A 106 6.91 -7.86 20.44
N VAL A 107 7.01 -8.66 19.37
CA VAL A 107 6.28 -8.47 18.12
C VAL A 107 5.42 -9.71 17.85
N ALA A 108 4.25 -9.52 17.26
CA ALA A 108 3.37 -10.61 16.88
C ALA A 108 3.79 -11.20 15.52
N PHE A 109 3.48 -12.48 15.31
CA PHE A 109 3.73 -13.19 14.05
C PHE A 109 2.42 -13.75 13.50
N PHE A 110 2.20 -13.60 12.20
CA PHE A 110 1.02 -14.11 11.50
C PHE A 110 1.41 -14.78 10.18
N PRO A 111 0.70 -15.85 9.76
CA PRO A 111 0.96 -16.45 8.46
C PRO A 111 0.52 -15.53 7.32
N ALA A 112 1.24 -15.57 6.20
CA ALA A 112 0.94 -14.82 4.98
C ALA A 112 -0.48 -15.06 4.44
N SER A 113 -1.08 -16.22 4.69
CA SER A 113 -2.42 -16.58 4.21
C SER A 113 -3.58 -16.07 5.09
N LYS A 114 -3.30 -15.41 6.22
CA LYS A 114 -4.36 -14.95 7.13
C LYS A 114 -5.11 -13.77 6.53
N SER A 115 -6.43 -13.72 6.66
CA SER A 115 -7.21 -12.63 6.05
C SER A 115 -7.11 -11.32 6.85
N VAL A 116 -7.32 -10.20 6.15
CA VAL A 116 -7.37 -8.87 6.77
C VAL A 116 -8.51 -8.77 7.80
N GLU A 117 -9.67 -9.36 7.50
CA GLU A 117 -10.83 -9.44 8.41
C GLU A 117 -10.44 -10.05 9.78
N GLU A 118 -9.60 -11.09 9.77
CA GLU A 118 -9.11 -11.74 11.00
C GLU A 118 -7.98 -10.96 11.69
N LEU A 119 -7.12 -10.28 10.92
CA LEU A 119 -5.95 -9.56 11.44
C LEU A 119 -6.32 -8.29 12.21
N ILE A 120 -7.30 -7.51 11.73
CA ILE A 120 -7.67 -6.23 12.33
C ILE A 120 -8.07 -6.41 13.81
N PRO A 121 -9.00 -7.32 14.19
CA PRO A 121 -9.39 -7.51 15.59
C PRO A 121 -8.23 -8.00 16.46
N GLU A 122 -7.33 -8.83 15.93
CA GLU A 122 -6.20 -9.37 16.68
C GLU A 122 -5.13 -8.32 16.98
N LEU A 123 -4.77 -7.50 15.99
CA LEU A 123 -3.85 -6.37 16.21
C LEU A 123 -4.45 -5.35 17.18
N ARG A 124 -5.74 -5.01 17.01
CA ARG A 124 -6.46 -4.08 17.90
C ARG A 124 -6.54 -4.57 19.34
N SER A 125 -6.99 -5.81 19.55
CA SER A 125 -7.19 -6.38 20.90
C SER A 125 -5.89 -6.49 21.67
N ARG A 126 -4.80 -6.83 20.99
CA ARG A 126 -3.47 -6.95 21.59
C ARG A 126 -2.70 -5.62 21.64
N ARG A 127 -3.28 -4.52 21.14
CA ARG A 127 -2.65 -3.19 21.00
C ARG A 127 -1.31 -3.22 20.27
N HIS A 128 -1.14 -4.17 19.35
CA HIS A 128 0.01 -4.18 18.45
C HIS A 128 -0.33 -3.33 17.23
N LYS A 129 0.57 -2.42 16.86
CA LYS A 129 0.45 -1.64 15.62
C LYS A 129 1.29 -2.20 14.48
N MET A 130 2.05 -3.27 14.74
CA MET A 130 2.93 -3.91 13.77
C MET A 130 3.01 -5.40 14.10
N ALA A 131 3.06 -6.23 13.07
CA ALA A 131 3.35 -7.66 13.16
C ALA A 131 4.25 -8.10 12.01
N ILE A 132 4.96 -9.21 12.24
CA ILE A 132 5.76 -9.87 11.21
C ILE A 132 4.89 -10.91 10.51
N VAL A 133 4.97 -10.94 9.19
CA VAL A 133 4.29 -11.93 8.36
C VAL A 133 5.28 -13.02 8.01
N VAL A 134 4.92 -14.28 8.27
CA VAL A 134 5.76 -15.45 8.02
C VAL A 134 5.26 -16.27 6.84
N ASP A 135 6.19 -16.85 6.09
CA ASP A 135 5.90 -17.80 5.02
C ASP A 135 5.69 -19.24 5.58
N GLU A 136 5.40 -20.16 4.67
CA GLU A 136 5.18 -21.58 4.95
C GLU A 136 6.43 -22.34 5.43
N PHE A 137 7.61 -21.77 5.24
CA PHE A 137 8.88 -22.33 5.70
C PHE A 137 9.34 -21.72 7.03
N GLY A 138 8.56 -20.78 7.59
CA GLY A 138 8.86 -20.06 8.82
C GLY A 138 9.80 -18.87 8.65
N GLY A 139 10.11 -18.50 7.40
CA GLY A 139 10.88 -17.29 7.09
C GLY A 139 10.01 -16.05 7.17
N THR A 140 10.64 -14.88 7.32
CA THR A 140 9.94 -13.60 7.27
C THR A 140 9.55 -13.28 5.82
N ALA A 141 8.25 -13.29 5.53
CA ALA A 141 7.68 -12.91 4.24
C ALA A 141 7.53 -11.39 4.10
N GLY A 142 7.26 -10.71 5.20
CA GLY A 142 6.99 -9.28 5.25
C GLY A 142 6.70 -8.77 6.65
N LEU A 143 6.23 -7.53 6.74
CA LEU A 143 5.61 -6.98 7.95
C LEU A 143 4.32 -6.26 7.60
N ILE A 144 3.44 -6.11 8.58
CA ILE A 144 2.16 -5.44 8.40
C ILE A 144 1.89 -4.53 9.58
N THR A 145 1.28 -3.38 9.32
CA THR A 145 0.84 -2.43 10.34
C THR A 145 -0.69 -2.39 10.42
N LEU A 146 -1.22 -1.83 11.51
CA LEU A 146 -2.67 -1.64 11.60
C LEU A 146 -3.14 -0.60 10.59
N GLU A 147 -2.28 0.38 10.30
CA GLU A 147 -2.47 1.41 9.30
C GLU A 147 -2.64 0.79 7.90
N ASP A 148 -1.76 -0.14 7.48
CA ASP A 148 -1.88 -0.86 6.19
C ASP A 148 -3.23 -1.60 6.08
N LEU A 149 -3.69 -2.24 7.16
CA LEU A 149 -4.96 -2.97 7.15
C LEU A 149 -6.19 -2.07 7.07
N ILE A 150 -6.11 -0.84 7.60
CA ILE A 150 -7.21 0.13 7.53
C ILE A 150 -7.22 0.78 6.15
N GLU A 151 -6.06 0.96 5.51
CA GLU A 151 -5.95 1.45 4.14
C GLU A 151 -6.73 0.58 3.14
N GLU A 152 -6.78 -0.73 3.35
CA GLU A 152 -7.62 -1.64 2.53
C GLU A 152 -9.11 -1.35 2.61
N ILE A 153 -9.57 -0.73 3.71
CA ILE A 153 -10.97 -0.34 3.89
C ILE A 153 -11.22 1.04 3.31
N VAL A 154 -10.39 2.00 3.72
CA VAL A 154 -10.62 3.43 3.52
C VAL A 154 -10.05 3.92 2.19
N GLY A 155 -9.14 3.17 1.56
CA GLY A 155 -8.25 3.69 0.51
C GLY A 155 -7.04 4.39 1.13
N GLU A 156 -6.21 5.02 0.29
CA GLU A 156 -5.00 5.71 0.77
C GLU A 156 -5.38 6.81 1.78
N ILE A 157 -4.97 6.63 3.04
CA ILE A 157 -5.09 7.68 4.05
C ILE A 157 -3.90 8.62 3.84
N GLN A 158 -4.14 9.71 3.12
CA GLN A 158 -3.13 10.74 2.87
C GLN A 158 -2.61 11.31 4.19
N ASP A 159 -1.29 11.29 4.36
CA ASP A 159 -0.61 11.94 5.47
C ASP A 159 -0.69 13.47 5.27
N GLU A 160 -0.80 14.24 6.35
CA GLU A 160 -0.89 15.73 6.32
C GLU A 160 0.37 16.41 5.74
N HIS A 161 1.37 15.62 5.36
CA HIS A 161 2.68 16.03 4.84
C HIS A 161 2.97 15.53 3.42
N GLU A 162 2.06 14.76 2.79
CA GLU A 162 2.18 14.42 1.37
C GLU A 162 1.49 15.54 0.56
N ASP A 163 2.27 16.29 -0.24
CA ASP A 163 1.70 17.22 -1.23
C ASP A 163 0.77 16.42 -2.16
N GLU A 164 -0.46 16.89 -2.36
CA GLU A 164 -1.45 16.25 -3.23
C GLU A 164 -0.85 16.05 -4.63
N PRO A 165 -0.63 14.81 -5.10
CA PRO A 165 -0.20 14.61 -6.46
C PRO A 165 -1.34 15.03 -7.38
N GLU A 166 -1.10 15.99 -8.28
CA GLU A 166 -2.07 16.34 -9.31
C GLU A 166 -2.48 15.07 -10.07
N PRO A 167 -3.79 14.74 -10.13
CA PRO A 167 -4.29 13.51 -10.76
C PRO A 167 -3.78 13.33 -12.20
N PHE A 168 -3.67 14.46 -12.92
CA PHE A 168 -3.14 14.55 -14.26
C PHE A 168 -2.12 15.69 -14.35
N THR A 169 -0.92 15.40 -14.86
CA THR A 169 0.07 16.42 -15.22
C THR A 169 0.41 16.31 -16.70
N HIS A 170 0.07 17.31 -17.51
CA HIS A 170 0.45 17.35 -18.91
C HIS A 170 1.96 17.57 -19.08
N LEU A 171 2.58 16.75 -19.93
CA LEU A 171 4.01 16.76 -20.22
C LEU A 171 4.26 17.17 -21.68
N PRO A 172 5.50 17.58 -22.02
CA PRO A 172 5.86 17.87 -23.41
C PRO A 172 5.64 16.66 -24.34
N GLY A 173 5.15 16.94 -25.54
CA GLY A 173 4.86 15.95 -26.58
C GLY A 173 3.51 15.25 -26.43
N GLY A 174 2.51 15.90 -25.83
CA GLY A 174 1.16 15.36 -25.69
C GLY A 174 1.01 14.24 -24.64
N ARG A 175 2.09 13.90 -23.94
CA ARG A 175 2.07 12.88 -22.89
C ARG A 175 1.41 13.42 -21.63
N VAL A 176 0.78 12.54 -20.86
CA VAL A 176 0.15 12.88 -19.58
C VAL A 176 0.67 11.96 -18.51
N ARG A 177 1.16 12.51 -17.40
CA ARG A 177 1.42 11.73 -16.19
C ARG A 177 0.10 11.61 -15.43
N VAL A 178 -0.26 10.38 -15.07
CA VAL A 178 -1.52 10.06 -14.39
C VAL A 178 -1.20 9.37 -13.07
N TRP A 179 -1.86 9.77 -11.99
CA TRP A 179 -1.71 9.08 -10.71
C TRP A 179 -2.44 7.72 -10.73
N GLY A 180 -1.83 6.70 -10.14
CA GLY A 180 -2.31 5.32 -10.28
C GLY A 180 -3.68 5.06 -9.64
N ALA A 181 -4.06 5.87 -8.64
CA ALA A 181 -5.36 5.74 -7.97
C ALA A 181 -6.49 6.51 -8.69
N VAL A 182 -6.21 7.23 -9.77
CA VAL A 182 -7.25 7.88 -10.59
C VAL A 182 -8.28 6.85 -11.04
N SER A 183 -9.57 7.19 -10.94
CA SER A 183 -10.65 6.31 -11.37
C SER A 183 -10.59 6.06 -12.88
N ILE A 184 -11.03 4.88 -13.34
CA ILE A 184 -11.08 4.59 -14.77
C ILE A 184 -12.00 5.58 -15.51
N ARG A 185 -13.09 6.00 -14.84
CA ARG A 185 -14.04 6.97 -15.37
C ARG A 185 -13.38 8.34 -15.62
N ASP A 186 -12.62 8.85 -14.65
CA ASP A 186 -11.93 10.13 -14.79
C ASP A 186 -10.81 10.04 -15.83
N ALA A 187 -10.08 8.92 -15.86
CA ALA A 187 -9.08 8.66 -16.88
C ALA A 187 -9.69 8.63 -18.29
N ASN A 188 -10.85 7.99 -18.46
CA ASN A 188 -11.58 7.98 -19.73
C ASN A 188 -12.03 9.38 -20.14
N GLN A 189 -12.57 10.16 -19.21
CA GLN A 189 -13.02 11.52 -19.47
C GLN A 189 -11.87 12.46 -19.85
N GLU A 190 -10.77 12.44 -19.11
CA GLU A 190 -9.65 13.36 -19.29
C GLU A 190 -8.78 12.98 -20.50
N LEU A 191 -8.54 11.68 -20.71
CA LEU A 191 -7.65 11.19 -21.76
C LEU A 191 -8.38 10.81 -23.06
N GLY A 192 -9.72 10.90 -23.08
CA GLY A 192 -10.54 10.54 -24.24
C GLY A 192 -10.55 9.03 -24.52
N LEU A 193 -10.45 8.21 -23.48
CA LEU A 193 -10.37 6.75 -23.60
C LEU A 193 -11.73 6.08 -23.34
N SER A 194 -11.82 4.79 -23.69
CA SER A 194 -12.99 3.94 -23.41
C SER A 194 -12.55 2.64 -22.74
N LEU A 195 -11.77 2.77 -21.67
CA LEU A 195 -11.35 1.64 -20.84
C LEU A 195 -12.56 1.06 -20.09
N PRO A 196 -12.64 -0.28 -19.97
CA PRO A 196 -13.70 -0.94 -19.21
C PRO A 196 -13.52 -0.73 -17.69
N ASP A 197 -14.63 -0.48 -16.99
CA ASP A 197 -14.71 -0.16 -15.55
C ASP A 197 -15.50 -1.21 -14.73
N ASP A 198 -15.70 -2.39 -15.29
CA ASP A 198 -16.46 -3.50 -14.70
C ASP A 198 -15.64 -4.33 -13.69
N ASP A 199 -14.36 -4.59 -13.99
CA ASP A 199 -13.49 -5.44 -13.17
C ASP A 199 -12.58 -4.65 -12.22
N HIS A 200 -12.38 -3.36 -12.47
CA HIS A 200 -11.40 -2.52 -11.79
C HIS A 200 -11.90 -1.09 -11.65
N ASP A 201 -11.60 -0.43 -10.53
CA ASP A 201 -12.05 0.95 -10.27
C ASP A 201 -11.01 2.01 -10.62
N THR A 202 -9.73 1.66 -10.46
CA THR A 202 -8.61 2.56 -10.66
C THR A 202 -7.80 2.19 -11.89
N LEU A 203 -7.15 3.19 -12.49
CA LEU A 203 -6.28 3.00 -13.63
C LEU A 203 -5.10 2.08 -13.29
N GLY A 204 -4.52 2.20 -12.10
CA GLY A 204 -3.48 1.30 -11.61
C GLY A 204 -3.97 -0.16 -11.51
N GLY A 205 -5.18 -0.37 -10.99
CA GLY A 205 -5.83 -1.68 -10.94
C GLY A 205 -6.03 -2.30 -12.32
N TYR A 206 -6.57 -1.51 -13.27
CA TYR A 206 -6.75 -1.93 -14.66
C TYR A 206 -5.44 -2.40 -15.32
N ILE A 207 -4.38 -1.60 -15.18
CA ILE A 207 -3.05 -1.90 -15.75
C ILE A 207 -2.48 -3.18 -15.13
N PHE A 208 -2.64 -3.38 -13.82
CA PHE A 208 -2.24 -4.61 -13.15
C PHE A 208 -2.99 -5.85 -13.65
N GLY A 209 -4.32 -5.77 -13.74
CA GLY A 209 -5.16 -6.85 -14.25
C GLY A 209 -4.77 -7.28 -15.66
N ARG A 210 -4.41 -6.32 -16.51
CA ARG A 210 -3.91 -6.57 -17.87
C ARG A 210 -2.53 -7.25 -17.89
N LEU A 211 -1.61 -6.88 -16.99
CA LEU A 211 -0.27 -7.46 -16.93
C LEU A 211 -0.26 -8.92 -16.46
N LYS A 212 -1.24 -9.34 -15.65
CA LYS A 212 -1.31 -10.69 -15.02
C LYS A 212 -0.06 -11.08 -14.23
N ARG A 213 0.71 -10.09 -13.78
CA ARG A 213 1.91 -10.21 -12.95
C ARG A 213 2.14 -8.91 -12.21
N VAL A 214 3.08 -8.91 -11.26
CA VAL A 214 3.50 -7.67 -10.60
C VAL A 214 4.13 -6.72 -11.62
N GLY A 215 3.60 -5.50 -11.69
CA GLY A 215 4.09 -4.43 -12.55
C GLY A 215 5.49 -3.97 -12.14
N ARG A 216 6.28 -3.54 -13.12
CA ARG A 216 7.61 -2.97 -12.96
C ARG A 216 7.67 -1.63 -13.66
N VAL A 217 8.46 -0.71 -13.11
CA VAL A 217 8.73 0.57 -13.77
C VAL A 217 9.26 0.33 -15.19
N GLY A 218 8.64 0.98 -16.16
CA GLY A 218 8.91 0.81 -17.58
C GLY A 218 8.09 -0.26 -18.29
N ASP A 219 7.27 -1.05 -17.58
CA ASP A 219 6.27 -1.88 -18.23
C ASP A 219 5.27 -1.01 -19.00
N GLU A 220 4.82 -1.51 -20.14
CA GLU A 220 3.96 -0.80 -21.07
C GLU A 220 2.72 -1.63 -21.42
N ILE A 221 1.59 -0.95 -21.56
CA ILE A 221 0.32 -1.53 -21.97
C ILE A 221 -0.29 -0.65 -23.06
N GLU A 222 -0.64 -1.29 -24.17
CA GLU A 222 -1.40 -0.66 -25.24
C GLU A 222 -2.89 -0.69 -24.91
N VAL A 223 -3.54 0.44 -25.17
CA VAL A 223 -4.99 0.62 -25.07
C VAL A 223 -5.46 1.27 -26.37
N GLU A 224 -6.76 1.28 -26.61
CA GLU A 224 -7.32 2.05 -27.72
C GLU A 224 -7.09 3.55 -27.45
N GLY A 225 -6.41 4.24 -28.37
CA GLY A 225 -6.09 5.67 -28.26
C GLY A 225 -4.69 5.98 -27.71
N GLY A 226 -3.91 4.99 -27.28
CA GLY A 226 -2.52 5.22 -26.88
C GLY A 226 -1.89 4.10 -26.05
N ARG A 227 -0.83 4.46 -25.33
CA ARG A 227 -0.06 3.55 -24.49
C ARG A 227 0.18 4.11 -23.10
N PHE A 228 -0.04 3.28 -22.10
CA PHE A 228 0.39 3.55 -20.72
C PHE A 228 1.75 2.91 -20.44
N ARG A 229 2.61 3.65 -19.74
CA ARG A 229 3.88 3.18 -19.22
C ARG A 229 3.95 3.38 -17.71
N ILE A 230 4.34 2.37 -16.94
CA ILE A 230 4.55 2.52 -15.50
C ILE A 230 5.74 3.45 -15.26
N ALA A 231 5.46 4.60 -14.64
CA ALA A 231 6.46 5.62 -14.31
C ALA A 231 7.07 5.38 -12.93
N ARG A 232 6.22 5.01 -11.96
CA ARG A 232 6.64 4.76 -10.58
C ARG A 232 5.76 3.68 -9.94
N MET A 233 6.40 2.90 -9.07
CA MET A 233 5.75 1.94 -8.18
C MET A 233 5.94 2.40 -6.72
N ARG A 234 4.92 2.22 -5.89
CA ARG A 234 5.01 2.30 -4.42
C ARG A 234 4.74 0.89 -3.87
N GLY A 235 5.80 0.19 -3.48
CA GLY A 235 5.73 -1.24 -3.16
C GLY A 235 5.18 -2.06 -4.35
N ARG A 236 3.99 -2.65 -4.17
CA ARG A 236 3.28 -3.41 -5.20
C ARG A 236 2.15 -2.64 -5.88
N ARG A 237 1.99 -1.35 -5.63
CA ARG A 237 0.99 -0.50 -6.29
C ARG A 237 1.65 0.36 -7.35
N ILE A 238 0.94 0.61 -8.44
CA ILE A 238 1.36 1.62 -9.43
C ILE A 238 1.05 2.96 -8.79
N ASP A 239 2.10 3.76 -8.58
CA ASP A 239 1.99 5.11 -8.05
C ASP A 239 1.68 6.09 -9.19
N SER A 240 2.38 5.98 -10.32
CA SER A 240 2.10 6.82 -11.47
C SER A 240 2.40 6.15 -12.82
N LEU A 241 1.64 6.59 -13.82
CA LEU A 241 1.69 6.16 -15.21
C LEU A 241 2.03 7.34 -16.11
N ILE A 242 2.68 7.09 -17.24
CA ILE A 242 2.74 8.02 -18.37
C ILE A 242 1.83 7.47 -19.47
N PHE A 243 0.78 8.22 -19.81
CA PHE A 243 0.01 8.02 -21.02
C PHE A 243 0.69 8.74 -22.19
N THR A 244 0.79 8.04 -23.32
CA THR A 244 1.23 8.60 -24.60
C THR A 244 0.13 8.33 -25.61
N PRO A 245 -0.56 9.36 -26.14
CA PRO A 245 -1.58 9.17 -27.16
C PRO A 245 -0.96 8.66 -28.46
N ASP A 246 -1.73 7.91 -29.24
CA ASP A 246 -1.32 7.52 -30.59
C ASP A 246 -1.27 8.75 -31.51
N GLU A 247 -0.33 8.79 -32.46
CA GLU A 247 -0.02 9.98 -33.29
C GLU A 247 -1.17 10.44 -34.24
N ASP A 248 -2.36 9.83 -34.21
CA ASP A 248 -3.48 10.12 -35.13
C ASP A 248 -4.78 10.62 -34.46
N ALA A 249 -4.80 10.92 -33.14
CA ALA A 249 -6.03 11.36 -32.45
C ALA A 249 -6.24 12.90 -32.42
N GLY A 250 -5.60 13.65 -33.31
CA GLY A 250 -5.58 15.12 -33.28
C GLY A 250 -5.68 15.79 -34.64
N ASP A 251 -6.77 15.52 -35.37
CA ASP A 251 -7.36 16.48 -36.33
C ASP A 251 -8.72 15.91 -36.81
N ASP A 252 -9.82 16.37 -36.19
CA ASP A 252 -11.14 16.50 -36.83
C ASP A 252 -11.93 17.63 -36.14
#